data_AF-A0A973JW95-F1
#
_entry.id   AF-A0A973JW95-F1
#
_cell.length_a   1.000
_cell.length_b   1.000
_cell.length_c   1.000
_cell.angle_alpha   90.00
_cell.angle_beta   90.00
_cell.angle_gamma   90.00
#
_symmetry.space_group_name_H-M   'P 1'
#
loop_
_entity.id
_entity.type
_entity.pdbx_description
1 polymer ?
#
loop_
_entity_poly.entity_id
_entity_poly.type
_entity_poly.pdbx_seq_one_letter_code
_entity_poly.pdbx_strand_id
1 'polypeptide(L)' 'MDQVARRAVAIVGLGAILPDAPGAPAFWANIIGKRYSISETPADRWKIADYYDPDPTAP' A
#
# COMPACT_ATOMS: atom_id res chain seq x y z
N MET A 1 -14.48 -11.98 -33.19
CA MET A 1 -14.08 -11.46 -31.86
C MET A 1 -14.56 -12.46 -30.82
N ASP A 2 -13.66 -12.90 -29.93
CA ASP A 2 -13.96 -13.81 -28.83
C ASP A 2 -15.02 -13.22 -27.88
N GLN A 3 -15.90 -14.08 -27.34
CA GLN A 3 -17.01 -13.73 -26.46
C GLN A 3 -16.55 -13.02 -25.19
N VAL A 4 -15.34 -13.32 -24.70
CA VAL A 4 -14.71 -12.63 -23.56
C VAL A 4 -14.52 -11.15 -23.85
N ALA A 5 -14.01 -10.79 -25.03
CA ALA A 5 -13.80 -9.41 -25.42
C ALA A 5 -15.11 -8.60 -25.46
N ARG A 6 -16.25 -9.27 -25.76
CA ARG A 6 -17.57 -8.63 -25.84
C ARG A 6 -18.16 -8.24 -24.47
N ARG A 7 -17.59 -8.71 -23.37
CA ARG A 7 -18.04 -8.43 -21.99
C ARG A 7 -16.95 -7.86 -21.09
N ALA A 8 -15.80 -7.49 -21.66
CA ALA A 8 -14.72 -6.90 -20.90
C ALA A 8 -15.17 -5.54 -20.30
N VAL A 9 -14.82 -5.33 -19.03
CA VAL A 9 -15.04 -4.06 -18.35
C VAL A 9 -13.75 -3.23 -18.43
N ALA A 10 -13.84 -2.03 -18.98
CA ALA A 10 -12.71 -1.13 -19.07
C ALA A 10 -12.46 -0.41 -17.74
N ILE A 11 -11.21 -0.42 -17.28
CA ILE A 11 -10.76 0.48 -16.22
C ILE A 11 -10.36 1.80 -16.90
N VAL A 12 -11.19 2.83 -16.72
CA VAL A 12 -11.01 4.14 -17.39
C VAL A 12 -10.28 5.17 -16.54
N GLY A 13 -10.01 4.85 -15.27
CA GLY A 13 -9.29 5.72 -14.34
C GLY A 13 -8.87 4.98 -13.07
N LEU A 14 -7.87 5.52 -12.38
CA LEU A 14 -7.34 4.98 -11.13
C LEU A 14 -6.93 6.13 -10.19
N GLY A 15 -7.27 5.99 -8.91
CA GLY A 15 -6.79 6.85 -7.83
C GLY A 15 -6.33 6.00 -6.66
N ALA A 16 -5.27 6.41 -5.98
CA ALA A 16 -4.72 5.72 -4.82
C ALA A 16 -3.94 6.69 -3.93
N ILE A 17 -4.04 6.51 -2.62
CA ILE A 17 -3.13 7.08 -1.63
C ILE A 17 -2.55 5.90 -0.85
N LEU A 18 -1.25 5.72 -0.95
CA LEU A 18 -0.52 4.56 -0.42
C LEU A 18 0.77 5.04 0.25
N PRO A 19 1.48 4.17 1.01
CA PRO A 19 2.75 4.54 1.64
C PRO A 19 3.73 5.18 0.65
N ASP A 20 4.11 6.43 0.95
CA ASP A 20 4.99 7.26 0.13
C ASP A 20 4.51 7.52 -1.30
N ALA A 21 3.21 7.43 -1.54
CA ALA A 21 2.60 7.64 -2.84
C ALA A 21 1.27 8.41 -2.70
N PRO A 22 1.26 9.74 -2.88
CA PRO A 22 0.04 10.55 -2.82
C PRO A 22 -0.79 10.45 -4.12
N GLY A 23 -0.61 9.41 -4.92
CA GLY A 23 -1.29 9.22 -6.20
C GLY A 23 -0.85 7.94 -6.92
N ALA A 24 -1.68 7.46 -7.85
CA ALA A 24 -1.38 6.29 -8.67
C ALA A 24 -0.06 6.41 -9.47
N PRO A 25 0.31 7.58 -10.06
CA PRO A 25 1.60 7.73 -10.73
C PRO A 25 2.79 7.56 -9.78
N ALA A 26 2.71 8.13 -8.57
CA ALA A 26 3.77 8.00 -7.56
C ALA A 26 3.91 6.56 -7.07
N PHE A 27 2.79 5.86 -6.89
CA PHE A 27 2.80 4.44 -6.52
C PHE A 27 3.44 3.58 -7.62
N TRP A 28 3.11 3.84 -8.89
CA TRP A 28 3.71 3.12 -10.02
C TRP A 28 5.24 3.32 -10.09
N ALA A 29 5.70 4.56 -9.88
CA ALA A 29 7.12 4.86 -9.80
C ALA A 29 7.80 4.11 -8.65
N ASN A 30 7.15 4.04 -7.47
CA ASN A 30 7.66 3.29 -6.32
C ASN A 30 7.82 1.79 -6.62
N ILE A 31 6.85 1.17 -7.32
CA ILE A 31 6.92 -0.24 -7.72
C ILE A 31 8.12 -0.49 -8.63
N ILE A 32 8.24 0.31 -9.72
CA ILE A 32 9.35 0.17 -10.68
C ILE A 32 10.69 0.38 -9.97
N GLY A 33 10.76 1.39 -9.10
CA GLY A 33 11.94 1.71 -8.31
C GLY A 33 12.23 0.74 -7.16
N LYS A 34 11.39 -0.29 -6.93
CA LYS A 34 11.50 -1.24 -5.81
C LYS A 34 11.63 -0.54 -4.45
N ARG A 35 10.89 0.55 -4.27
CA ARG A 35 10.97 1.37 -3.06
C ARG A 35 10.46 0.58 -1.85
N TYR A 36 11.28 0.52 -0.79
CA TYR A 36 10.84 0.01 0.51
C TYR A 36 10.09 1.12 1.25
N SER A 37 8.78 0.94 1.44
CA SER A 37 7.90 1.94 2.06
C SER A 37 7.38 1.54 3.44
N ILE A 38 7.94 0.49 4.04
CA ILE A 38 7.61 0.11 5.42
C ILE A 38 8.43 0.99 6.36
N SER A 39 7.78 1.58 7.35
CA SER A 39 8.39 2.44 8.35
C SER A 39 7.79 2.18 9.72
N GLU A 40 8.49 2.64 10.76
CA GLU A 40 7.98 2.63 12.13
C GLU A 40 6.71 3.48 12.23
N THR A 41 5.82 3.09 13.15
CA THR A 41 4.60 3.87 13.38
C THR A 41 4.96 5.24 13.95
N PRO A 42 4.48 6.34 13.34
CA PRO A 42 4.69 7.67 13.89
C PRO A 42 4.15 7.81 15.32
N ALA A 43 4.90 8.48 16.20
CA ALA A 43 4.53 8.62 17.61
C ALA A 43 3.26 9.47 17.85
N ASP A 44 2.84 10.25 16.85
CA ASP A 44 1.57 10.99 16.84
C ASP A 44 0.36 10.10 16.47
N ARG A 45 0.58 8.85 16.06
CA ARG A 45 -0.46 7.83 15.89
C ARG A 45 -0.63 7.01 17.16
N TRP A 46 0.43 6.34 17.59
CA TRP A 46 0.55 5.64 18.88
C TRP A 46 2.02 5.39 19.20
N LYS A 47 2.32 5.12 20.48
CA LYS A 47 3.68 4.73 20.90
C LYS A 47 3.80 3.21 20.81
N ILE A 48 4.79 2.73 20.07
CA ILE A 48 5.05 1.29 19.90
C ILE A 48 5.36 0.62 21.25
N ALA A 49 6.07 1.33 22.13
CA ALA A 49 6.43 0.85 23.47
C ALA A 49 5.23 0.52 24.38
N ASP A 50 4.03 1.01 24.04
CA ASP A 50 2.83 0.73 24.83
C ASP A 50 2.20 -0.63 24.47
N TYR A 51 2.56 -1.23 23.32
CA TYR A 51 1.86 -2.40 22.76
C TYR A 51 2.76 -3.50 22.18
N TYR A 52 4.01 -3.20 21.81
CA TYR A 52 4.90 -4.19 21.21
C TYR A 52 5.71 -4.92 22.27
N ASP A 53 5.63 -6.24 22.26
CA ASP A 53 6.56 -7.14 22.95
C ASP A 53 7.35 -7.95 21.90
N PRO A 54 8.69 -8.03 21.98
CA PRO A 54 9.48 -8.88 21.11
C PRO A 54 9.19 -10.38 21.29
N ASP A 55 8.66 -10.81 22.44
CA ASP A 55 8.14 -12.16 22.64
C ASP A 55 6.72 -12.27 22.07
N PRO A 56 6.52 -13.03 20.97
CA PRO A 56 5.19 -13.19 20.37
C PRO A 56 4.21 -13.99 21.24
N THR A 57 4.69 -14.55 22.36
CA THR A 57 3.88 -15.27 23.36
C THR A 57 3.58 -14.44 24.60
N ALA A 58 4.08 -13.20 24.67
CA ALA A 58 3.73 -12.27 25.72
C ALA A 58 2.20 -12.06 25.77
N PRO A 59 1.62 -11.94 26.98
CA PRO A 59 0.17 -11.90 27.18
C PRO A 59 -0.52 -10.65 26.62
#